data_AF-A0A8J6BBI3-F1
#
_entry.id   AF-A0A8J6BBI3-F1
#
_cell.length_a   1.000
_cell.length_b   1.000
_cell.length_c   1.000
_cell.angle_alpha   90.00
_cell.angle_beta   90.00
_cell.angle_gamma   90.00
#
_symmetry.space_group_name_H-M   'P 1'
#
loop_
_entity.id
_entity.type
_entity.pdbx_description
1 polymer ?
#
loop_
_entity_poly.entity_id
_entity_poly.type
_entity_poly.pdbx_seq_one_letter_code
_entity_poly.pdbx_strand_id
1 'polypeptide(L)'
;MLCRPCERGLGLTHGPEADRDVQSVRHVIIDYLEGLPTEHRPQLYPSLQPISSGDVTSLLNHKESGYTAIIFESETSYVGREVILDLMQFENMVVRRALDSDKALLEKLGVVSVPACYLIYPNASHRLITIVKPLRSVFSSYLKSLQGVRKKPGAHSALPESLPKEDKEQEVVLKDYDK
;
A
#
# COMPACT_ATOMS: atom_id res chain seq x y z
N MET A 1 -35.06 -33.47 4.02
CA MET A 1 -33.87 -32.59 4.08
C MET A 1 -33.10 -32.78 2.79
N LEU A 2 -33.14 -31.81 1.88
CA LEU A 2 -32.37 -31.84 0.63
C LEU A 2 -31.15 -30.93 0.81
N CYS A 3 -29.95 -31.51 0.82
CA CYS A 3 -28.71 -30.74 0.68
C CYS A 3 -28.65 -30.16 -0.73
N ARG A 4 -28.47 -28.84 -0.83
CA ARG A 4 -28.15 -28.15 -2.09
C ARG A 4 -26.66 -28.32 -2.39
N PRO A 5 -26.25 -28.57 -3.64
CA PRO A 5 -24.86 -28.42 -4.05
C PRO A 5 -24.49 -26.93 -4.08
N CYS A 6 -23.40 -26.56 -3.41
CA CYS A 6 -22.76 -25.26 -3.54
C CYS A 6 -21.81 -25.34 -4.74
N GLU A 7 -22.31 -25.04 -5.93
CA GLU A 7 -21.46 -24.79 -7.09
C GLU A 7 -21.08 -23.31 -7.11
N ARG A 8 -19.98 -22.97 -6.44
CA ARG A 8 -19.28 -21.69 -6.68
C ARG A 8 -18.29 -21.91 -7.81
N GLY A 9 -18.79 -21.83 -9.04
CA GLY A 9 -17.94 -21.58 -10.20
C GLY A 9 -17.31 -20.19 -10.05
N LEU A 10 -15.98 -20.15 -9.97
CA LEU A 10 -15.20 -18.93 -10.15
C LEU A 10 -15.31 -18.50 -11.63
N GLY A 11 -16.43 -17.88 -11.96
CA GLY A 11 -16.61 -17.18 -13.23
C GLY A 11 -15.82 -15.88 -13.20
N LEU A 12 -14.57 -15.91 -13.63
CA LEU A 12 -13.88 -14.71 -14.10
C LEU A 12 -14.59 -14.27 -15.38
N THR A 13 -15.68 -13.51 -15.22
CA THR A 13 -16.35 -12.88 -16.36
C THR A 13 -15.41 -11.85 -16.93
N HIS A 14 -14.75 -12.21 -18.02
CA HIS A 14 -13.96 -11.34 -18.86
C HIS A 14 -14.88 -10.23 -19.38
N GLY A 15 -14.89 -9.10 -18.68
CA GLY A 15 -15.40 -7.85 -19.21
C GLY A 15 -14.59 -7.40 -20.43
N PRO A 16 -15.16 -6.53 -21.28
CA PRO A 16 -14.57 -6.11 -22.54
C PRO A 16 -13.16 -5.60 -22.25
N GLU A 17 -12.17 -6.06 -23.02
CA GLU A 17 -10.73 -5.81 -22.86
C GLU A 17 -10.47 -4.46 -22.19
N ALA A 18 -10.41 -4.49 -20.86
CA ALA A 18 -10.15 -3.30 -20.08
C ALA A 18 -8.75 -2.90 -20.49
N ASP A 19 -8.64 -1.69 -21.04
CA ASP A 19 -7.39 -1.03 -21.33
C ASP A 19 -6.46 -1.31 -20.15
N ARG A 20 -5.47 -2.21 -20.35
CA ARG A 20 -4.65 -2.78 -19.27
C ARG A 20 -3.58 -1.77 -18.88
N ASP A 21 -3.99 -0.53 -18.67
CA ASP A 21 -3.12 0.49 -18.12
C ASP A 21 -2.61 0.02 -16.76
N VAL A 22 -1.34 0.30 -16.50
CA VAL A 22 -0.62 -0.18 -15.33
C VAL A 22 -1.31 0.31 -14.04
N GLN A 23 -1.97 1.47 -14.08
CA GLN A 23 -2.72 1.99 -12.95
C GLN A 23 -3.96 1.13 -12.65
N SER A 24 -4.75 0.77 -13.65
CA SER A 24 -5.95 -0.05 -13.50
C SER A 24 -5.62 -1.42 -12.90
N VAL A 25 -4.60 -2.08 -13.44
CA VAL A 25 -4.12 -3.37 -12.92
C VAL A 25 -3.71 -3.25 -11.45
N ARG A 26 -3.00 -2.18 -11.11
CA ARG A 26 -2.54 -1.95 -9.75
C ARG A 26 -3.69 -1.73 -8.77
N HIS A 27 -4.72 -0.96 -9.15
CA HIS A 27 -5.89 -0.74 -8.30
C HIS A 27 -6.64 -2.04 -8.04
N VAL A 28 -6.83 -2.88 -9.07
CA VAL A 28 -7.44 -4.21 -8.91
C VAL A 28 -6.63 -5.09 -7.95
N ILE A 29 -5.30 -5.06 -8.04
CA ILE A 29 -4.43 -5.78 -7.10
C ILE A 29 -4.61 -5.26 -5.67
N ILE A 30 -4.66 -3.93 -5.48
CA ILE A 30 -4.89 -3.32 -4.17
C ILE A 30 -6.23 -3.77 -3.60
N ASP A 31 -7.31 -3.70 -4.38
CA ASP A 31 -8.66 -4.09 -3.95
C ASP A 31 -8.70 -5.58 -3.55
N TYR A 32 -8.04 -6.44 -4.34
CA TYR A 32 -7.89 -7.85 -4.01
C TYR A 32 -7.17 -8.05 -2.67
N LEU A 33 -6.06 -7.34 -2.45
CA LEU A 33 -5.27 -7.43 -1.22
C LEU A 33 -6.07 -6.94 0.00
N GLU A 34 -6.92 -5.93 -0.16
CA GLU A 34 -7.83 -5.45 0.90
C GLU A 34 -8.92 -6.48 1.22
N GLY A 35 -9.46 -7.15 0.20
CA GLY A 35 -10.49 -8.17 0.33
C GLY A 35 -10.02 -9.50 0.93
N LEU A 36 -8.69 -9.72 1.06
CA LEU A 36 -8.16 -10.95 1.64
C LEU A 36 -8.61 -11.12 3.11
N PRO A 37 -9.16 -12.28 3.49
CA PRO A 37 -9.40 -12.64 4.88
C PRO A 37 -8.12 -12.54 5.71
N THR A 38 -8.27 -12.19 6.98
CA THR A 38 -7.14 -11.97 7.89
C THR A 38 -6.24 -13.20 8.00
N GLU A 39 -6.80 -14.42 7.94
CA GLU A 39 -6.03 -15.67 7.95
C GLU A 39 -5.07 -15.85 6.75
N HIS A 40 -5.33 -15.17 5.64
CA HIS A 40 -4.52 -15.24 4.42
C HIS A 40 -3.55 -14.06 4.28
N ARG A 41 -3.61 -13.08 5.19
CA ARG A 41 -2.70 -11.94 5.16
C ARG A 41 -1.34 -12.34 5.76
N PRO A 42 -0.23 -12.03 5.08
CA PRO A 42 1.10 -12.21 5.68
C PRO A 42 1.19 -11.48 7.02
N GLN A 43 1.88 -12.05 8.00
CA GLN A 43 1.98 -11.51 9.37
C GLN A 43 2.51 -10.07 9.46
N LEU A 44 3.23 -9.61 8.42
CA LEU A 44 3.83 -8.28 8.34
C LEU A 44 3.17 -7.37 7.30
N TYR A 45 2.02 -7.78 6.76
CA TYR A 45 1.31 -7.00 5.75
C TYR A 45 0.67 -5.75 6.38
N PRO A 46 0.91 -4.54 5.86
CA PRO A 46 0.38 -3.32 6.46
C PRO A 46 -1.14 -3.23 6.26
N SER A 47 -1.83 -2.59 7.20
CA SER A 47 -3.25 -2.25 7.02
C SER A 47 -3.39 -1.20 5.94
N LEU A 48 -4.24 -1.46 4.95
CA LEU A 48 -4.63 -0.53 3.89
C LEU A 48 -5.91 0.23 4.22
N GLN A 49 -6.57 -0.10 5.32
CA GLN A 49 -7.83 0.51 5.74
C GLN A 49 -7.61 1.92 6.33
N PRO A 50 -8.56 2.84 6.14
CA PRO A 50 -8.48 4.15 6.73
C PRO A 50 -8.58 4.09 8.26
N ILE A 51 -7.75 4.88 8.93
CA ILE A 51 -7.86 5.09 10.38
C ILE A 51 -8.92 6.14 10.68
N SER A 52 -9.53 6.06 11.87
CA SER A 52 -10.54 7.02 12.29
C SER A 52 -9.91 8.35 12.73
N SER A 53 -10.71 9.42 12.80
CA SER A 53 -10.29 10.70 13.40
C SER A 53 -9.79 10.56 14.84
N GLY A 54 -10.37 9.63 15.60
CA GLY A 54 -9.95 9.30 16.96
C GLY A 54 -8.56 8.67 17.00
N ASP A 55 -8.26 7.79 16.05
CA ASP A 55 -6.93 7.19 15.90
C ASP A 55 -5.90 8.24 15.47
N VAL A 56 -6.26 9.14 14.54
CA VAL A 56 -5.38 10.27 14.14
C VAL A 56 -5.04 11.10 15.38
N THR A 57 -6.05 11.49 16.16
CA THR A 57 -5.85 12.28 17.38
C THR A 57 -4.98 11.54 18.39
N SER A 58 -5.19 10.24 18.57
CA SER A 58 -4.37 9.40 19.45
C SER A 58 -2.91 9.39 19.00
N LEU A 59 -2.65 9.20 17.69
CA LEU A 59 -1.30 9.20 17.13
C LEU A 59 -0.56 10.52 17.35
N LEU A 60 -1.26 11.66 17.29
CA LEU A 60 -0.67 12.98 17.54
C LEU A 60 -0.24 13.16 19.00
N ASN A 61 -0.88 12.46 19.93
CA ASN A 61 -0.61 12.56 21.37
C ASN A 61 0.39 11.50 21.88
N HIS A 62 0.76 10.53 21.05
CA HIS A 62 1.66 9.44 21.42
C HIS A 62 3.01 9.55 20.73
N LYS A 63 4.06 9.12 21.45
CA LYS A 63 5.40 9.06 20.90
C LYS A 63 5.64 7.68 20.28
N GLU A 64 5.90 7.67 18.99
CA GLU A 64 6.36 6.50 18.25
C GLU A 64 7.89 6.49 18.14
N SER A 65 8.48 5.29 17.98
CA SER A 65 9.94 5.14 17.82
C SER A 65 10.43 5.60 16.44
N GLY A 66 9.54 5.63 15.45
CA GLY A 66 9.81 6.03 14.06
C GLY A 66 8.91 7.17 13.59
N TYR A 67 9.02 7.49 12.30
CA TYR A 67 8.11 8.44 11.66
C TYR A 67 6.75 7.78 11.42
N THR A 68 5.68 8.57 11.56
CA THR A 68 4.33 8.18 11.14
C THR A 68 3.81 9.21 10.14
N ALA A 69 3.57 8.78 8.90
CA ALA A 69 2.95 9.58 7.86
C ALA A 69 1.46 9.22 7.74
N ILE A 70 0.59 10.23 7.76
CA ILE A 70 -0.85 10.09 7.56
C ILE A 70 -1.20 10.75 6.22
N ILE A 71 -1.64 9.95 5.26
CA ILE A 71 -2.14 10.43 3.97
C ILE A 71 -3.64 10.65 4.09
N PHE A 72 -4.07 11.91 4.05
CA PHE A 72 -5.48 12.29 3.95
C PHE A 72 -5.90 12.25 2.49
N GLU A 73 -6.99 11.54 2.19
CA GLU A 73 -7.48 11.36 0.82
C GLU A 73 -8.99 11.11 0.78
N SER A 74 -9.58 11.17 -0.42
CA SER A 74 -10.98 10.77 -0.62
C SER A 74 -11.13 9.24 -0.63
N GLU A 75 -12.36 8.76 -0.44
CA GLU A 75 -12.69 7.32 -0.49
C GLU A 75 -12.21 6.66 -1.79
N THR A 76 -12.38 7.36 -2.92
CA THR A 76 -12.04 6.88 -4.26
C THR A 76 -10.54 6.94 -4.59
N SER A 77 -9.74 7.59 -3.74
CA SER A 77 -8.29 7.74 -3.96
C SER A 77 -7.53 6.49 -3.56
N TYR A 78 -6.52 6.12 -4.37
CA TYR A 78 -5.60 5.01 -4.10
C TYR A 78 -4.24 5.48 -3.58
N VAL A 79 -4.00 6.80 -3.53
CA VAL A 79 -2.68 7.37 -3.21
C VAL A 79 -2.16 6.87 -1.86
N GLY A 80 -2.97 6.89 -0.80
CA GLY A 80 -2.55 6.42 0.52
C GLY A 80 -2.20 4.94 0.52
N ARG A 81 -3.04 4.10 -0.10
CA ARG A 81 -2.80 2.65 -0.23
C ARG A 81 -1.52 2.35 -1.01
N GLU A 82 -1.31 3.04 -2.12
CA GLU A 82 -0.09 2.91 -2.92
C GLU A 82 1.16 3.34 -2.14
N VAL A 83 1.11 4.45 -1.40
CA VAL A 83 2.24 4.94 -0.60
C VAL A 83 2.53 3.99 0.58
N ILE A 84 1.50 3.40 1.20
CA ILE A 84 1.68 2.36 2.23
C ILE A 84 2.47 1.19 1.67
N LEU A 85 2.10 0.70 0.48
CA LEU A 85 2.79 -0.41 -0.17
C LEU A 85 4.20 -0.03 -0.65
N ASP A 86 4.41 1.19 -1.14
CA ASP A 86 5.74 1.69 -1.52
C ASP A 86 6.74 1.72 -0.37
N LEU A 87 6.24 1.87 0.87
CA LEU A 87 7.03 2.03 2.09
C LEU A 87 7.02 0.77 2.97
N MET A 88 6.27 -0.30 2.63
CA MET A 88 6.15 -1.50 3.46
C MET A 88 7.50 -2.20 3.75
N GLN A 89 8.45 -2.07 2.83
CA GLN A 89 9.80 -2.63 2.93
C GLN A 89 10.79 -1.73 3.67
N PHE A 90 10.36 -0.56 4.13
CA PHE A 90 11.19 0.39 4.88
C PHE A 90 10.95 0.24 6.38
N GLU A 91 12.01 0.46 7.15
CA GLU A 91 11.97 0.59 8.61
C GLU A 91 12.02 2.05 9.03
N ASN A 92 11.71 2.30 10.31
CA ASN A 92 11.58 3.64 10.89
C ASN A 92 10.51 4.53 10.23
N MET A 93 9.63 3.96 9.40
CA MET A 93 8.53 4.66 8.75
C MET A 93 7.26 3.80 8.82
N VAL A 94 6.18 4.39 9.30
CA VAL A 94 4.82 3.84 9.23
C VAL A 94 3.96 4.79 8.42
N VAL A 95 3.25 4.26 7.42
CA VAL A 95 2.28 5.04 6.66
C VAL A 95 0.88 4.56 7.02
N ARG A 96 -0.03 5.51 7.24
CA ARG A 96 -1.46 5.30 7.44
C ARG A 96 -2.21 6.17 6.44
N ARG A 97 -3.45 5.79 6.13
CA ARG A 97 -4.38 6.64 5.38
C ARG A 97 -5.55 7.05 6.25
N ALA A 98 -6.11 8.23 6.02
CA ALA A 98 -7.32 8.71 6.67
C ALA A 98 -8.22 9.38 5.61
N LEU A 99 -9.54 9.30 5.80
CA LEU A 99 -10.50 9.87 4.86
C LEU A 99 -10.71 11.36 5.12
N ASP A 100 -11.19 12.07 4.10
CA ASP A 100 -11.47 13.50 4.17
C ASP A 100 -12.86 13.86 4.72
N SER A 101 -13.55 12.91 5.37
CA SER A 101 -14.91 13.08 5.89
C SER A 101 -14.99 14.02 7.09
N ASP A 102 -13.96 14.05 7.95
CA ASP A 102 -13.91 14.92 9.13
C ASP A 102 -13.24 16.26 8.81
N LYS A 103 -14.05 17.21 8.31
CA LYS A 103 -13.56 18.54 7.93
C LYS A 103 -13.00 19.33 9.12
N ALA A 104 -13.55 19.17 10.33
CA ALA A 104 -13.09 19.88 11.52
C ALA A 104 -11.68 19.43 11.94
N LEU A 105 -11.39 18.13 11.83
CA LEU A 105 -10.03 17.61 12.03
C LEU A 105 -9.07 18.16 10.96
N LEU A 106 -9.45 18.12 9.69
CA LEU A 106 -8.61 18.61 8.59
C LEU A 106 -8.24 20.10 8.76
N GLU A 107 -9.23 20.93 9.12
CA GLU A 107 -9.01 22.36 9.38
C GLU A 107 -8.02 22.60 10.52
N LYS A 108 -8.16 21.86 11.64
CA LYS A 108 -7.22 21.93 12.77
C LYS A 108 -5.80 21.55 12.39
N LEU A 109 -5.65 20.61 11.44
CA LEU A 109 -4.36 20.16 10.92
C LEU A 109 -3.83 21.05 9.77
N GLY A 110 -4.59 22.08 9.38
CA GLY A 110 -4.25 22.99 8.28
C GLY A 110 -4.38 22.36 6.88
N VAL A 111 -5.10 21.23 6.75
CA VAL A 111 -5.32 20.55 5.47
C VAL A 111 -6.43 21.24 4.70
N VAL A 112 -6.06 21.95 3.63
CA VAL A 112 -7.00 22.70 2.78
C VAL A 112 -7.59 21.86 1.65
N SER A 113 -6.83 20.88 1.15
CA SER A 113 -7.26 19.99 0.07
C SER A 113 -6.59 18.64 0.20
N VAL A 114 -7.18 17.62 -0.41
CA VAL A 114 -6.66 16.26 -0.45
C VAL A 114 -6.33 15.86 -1.90
N PRO A 115 -5.31 15.00 -2.14
CA PRO A 115 -4.52 14.28 -1.13
C PRO A 115 -3.48 15.15 -0.42
N ALA A 116 -3.29 14.92 0.88
CA ALA A 116 -2.33 15.64 1.73
C ALA A 116 -1.57 14.67 2.65
N CYS A 117 -0.35 15.04 3.08
CA CYS A 117 0.46 14.22 3.98
C CYS A 117 0.78 14.98 5.26
N TYR A 118 0.40 14.42 6.38
CA TYR A 118 0.75 14.90 7.71
C TYR A 118 1.81 13.99 8.32
N LEU A 119 2.91 14.55 8.83
CA LEU A 119 4.04 13.77 9.32
C LEU A 119 4.23 13.98 10.81
N ILE A 120 4.32 12.88 11.55
CA ILE A 120 4.68 12.80 12.96
C ILE A 120 6.12 12.29 13.04
N TYR A 121 6.94 13.03 13.76
CA TYR A 121 8.36 12.74 13.95
C TYR A 121 8.58 11.91 15.22
N PRO A 122 9.69 11.15 15.32
CA PRO A 122 10.03 10.38 16.53
C PRO A 122 10.17 11.22 17.81
N ASN A 123 10.36 12.53 17.67
CA ASN A 123 10.43 13.49 18.78
C ASN A 123 9.05 14.02 19.22
N ALA A 124 7.96 13.41 18.73
CA ALA A 124 6.57 13.83 18.93
C ALA A 124 6.18 15.18 18.30
N SER A 125 7.11 15.89 17.63
CA SER A 125 6.72 17.02 16.78
C SER A 125 5.98 16.50 15.55
N HIS A 126 5.06 17.29 15.01
CA HIS A 126 4.28 16.89 13.87
C HIS A 126 3.89 18.10 13.01
N ARG A 127 3.76 17.91 11.70
CA ARG A 127 3.41 19.00 10.77
C ARG A 127 2.78 18.48 9.48
N LEU A 128 2.01 19.35 8.84
CA LEU A 128 1.61 19.18 7.44
C LEU A 128 2.83 19.32 6.52
N ILE A 129 2.99 18.39 5.58
CA ILE A 129 4.05 18.45 4.59
C ILE A 129 3.61 19.30 3.40
N THR A 130 4.39 20.33 3.09
CA THR A 130 4.18 21.15 1.89
C THR A 130 4.69 20.42 0.67
N ILE A 131 3.78 20.03 -0.23
CA ILE A 131 4.10 19.33 -1.47
C ILE A 131 3.58 20.10 -2.67
N VAL A 132 4.43 20.29 -3.68
CA VAL A 132 4.10 21.06 -4.89
C VAL A 132 3.02 20.36 -5.72
N LYS A 133 3.09 19.02 -5.84
CA LYS A 133 2.10 18.20 -6.55
C LYS A 133 1.79 16.95 -5.71
N PRO A 134 0.54 16.74 -5.28
CA PRO A 134 0.17 15.64 -4.38
C PRO A 134 0.04 14.33 -5.16
N LEU A 135 1.16 13.83 -5.70
CA LEU A 135 1.26 12.59 -6.45
C LEU A 135 1.91 11.50 -5.59
N ARG A 136 1.51 10.24 -5.81
CA ARG A 136 2.11 9.05 -5.17
C ARG A 136 3.64 9.10 -5.17
N SER A 137 4.26 9.33 -6.32
CA SER A 137 5.72 9.34 -6.45
C SER A 137 6.38 10.42 -5.59
N VAL A 138 5.74 11.58 -5.45
CA VAL A 138 6.25 12.70 -4.66
C VAL A 138 6.15 12.39 -3.17
N PHE A 139 5.02 11.86 -2.71
CA PHE A 139 4.87 11.39 -1.32
C PHE A 139 5.90 10.30 -1.00
N SER A 140 5.96 9.25 -1.82
CA SER A 140 6.87 8.12 -1.61
C SER A 140 8.33 8.55 -1.63
N SER A 141 8.74 9.41 -2.57
CA SER A 141 10.12 9.90 -2.65
C SER A 141 10.48 10.74 -1.44
N TYR A 142 9.59 11.64 -1.01
CA TYR A 142 9.83 12.48 0.17
C TYR A 142 10.01 11.61 1.43
N LEU A 143 9.08 10.68 1.69
CA LEU A 143 9.14 9.82 2.86
C LEU A 143 10.38 8.92 2.88
N LYS A 144 10.78 8.37 1.71
CA LYS A 144 11.99 7.57 1.56
C LYS A 144 13.29 8.36 1.79
N SER A 145 13.26 9.68 1.62
CA SER A 145 14.42 10.56 1.80
C SER A 145 14.66 11.02 3.25
N LEU A 146 13.70 10.77 4.14
CA LEU A 146 13.81 11.16 5.55
C LEU A 146 14.97 10.42 6.23
N GLN A 147 15.68 11.14 7.11
CA GLN A 147 16.82 10.57 7.83
C GLN A 147 16.39 9.38 8.68
N GLY A 148 17.08 8.24 8.51
CA GLY A 148 16.81 7.01 9.24
C GLY A 148 15.78 6.10 8.57
N VAL A 149 15.06 6.57 7.55
CA VAL A 149 14.19 5.73 6.73
C VAL A 149 15.06 4.95 5.74
N ARG A 150 15.08 3.63 5.90
CA ARG A 150 15.92 2.75 5.07
C ARG A 150 15.23 1.42 4.82
N LYS A 151 15.68 0.68 3.80
CA LYS A 151 15.12 -0.65 3.51
C LYS A 151 15.48 -1.63 4.62
N LYS A 152 14.52 -2.47 5.02
CA LYS A 152 14.73 -3.57 5.96
C LYS A 152 15.80 -4.52 5.40
N PRO A 153 16.77 -4.98 6.21
CA PRO A 153 17.69 -6.03 5.79
C PRO A 153 16.88 -7.29 5.45
N GLY A 154 17.08 -7.86 4.27
CA GLY A 154 16.29 -9.02 3.78
C GLY A 154 15.03 -8.67 2.97
N ALA A 155 14.73 -7.39 2.71
CA ALA A 155 13.61 -7.00 1.85
C ALA A 155 13.72 -7.45 0.37
N HIS A 156 14.79 -8.15 0.01
CA HIS A 156 14.99 -8.76 -1.31
C HIS A 156 14.35 -10.15 -1.46
N SER A 157 13.74 -10.74 -0.42
CA SER A 157 13.26 -12.13 -0.49
C SER A 157 11.88 -12.35 0.15
N ALA A 158 10.89 -11.53 -0.20
CA ALA A 158 9.48 -11.88 0.00
C ALA A 158 8.82 -12.41 -1.29
N LEU A 159 9.64 -12.83 -2.27
CA LEU A 159 9.18 -13.83 -3.23
C LEU A 159 9.21 -15.17 -2.50
N PRO A 160 8.16 -16.00 -2.55
CA PRO A 160 8.23 -17.36 -2.04
C PRO A 160 9.40 -18.06 -2.72
N GLU A 161 10.40 -18.45 -1.92
CA GLU A 161 11.46 -19.31 -2.37
C GLU A 161 10.85 -20.68 -2.65
N SER A 162 11.11 -21.17 -3.87
CA SER A 162 10.63 -22.42 -4.50
C SER A 162 9.25 -22.39 -5.16
N LEU A 163 9.26 -22.20 -6.48
CA LEU A 163 8.42 -23.03 -7.36
C LEU A 163 8.80 -24.51 -7.10
N PRO A 164 7.86 -25.47 -7.06
CA PRO A 164 8.19 -26.88 -7.02
C PRO A 164 9.11 -27.18 -8.21
N LYS A 165 10.25 -27.82 -7.93
CA LYS A 165 11.15 -28.32 -8.96
C LYS A 165 10.39 -29.38 -9.76
N GLU A 166 9.97 -29.04 -10.98
CA GLU A 166 9.65 -30.06 -11.97
C GLU A 166 10.98 -30.59 -12.52
N ASP A 167 11.44 -31.70 -11.94
CA ASP A 167 12.45 -32.52 -12.58
C ASP A 167 11.83 -33.16 -13.83
N LYS A 168 12.24 -32.70 -15.02
CA LYS A 168 12.82 -33.54 -16.09
C LYS A 168 13.07 -32.75 -17.38
N GLU A 169 14.36 -32.57 -17.64
CA GLU A 169 15.07 -32.60 -18.93
C GLU A 169 14.20 -32.63 -20.20
N GLN A 170 14.19 -31.51 -20.94
CA GLN A 170 14.38 -31.54 -22.39
C GLN A 170 15.27 -30.36 -22.82
N GLU A 171 16.51 -30.70 -23.11
CA GLU A 171 17.51 -29.85 -23.75
C GLU A 171 17.01 -29.43 -25.14
N VAL A 172 16.54 -28.18 -25.27
CA VAL A 172 16.32 -27.57 -26.59
C VAL A 172 17.55 -26.73 -26.92
N VAL A 173 18.41 -27.32 -27.75
CA VAL A 173 19.58 -26.70 -28.37
C VAL A 173 19.18 -25.39 -29.06
N LEU A 174 19.64 -24.26 -28.52
CA LEU A 174 19.58 -22.96 -29.17
C LEU A 174 20.56 -22.97 -30.35
N LYS A 175 20.05 -22.93 -31.58
CA LYS A 175 20.83 -22.63 -32.78
C LYS A 175 21.07 -21.13 -32.86
N ASP A 176 22.34 -20.73 -32.81
CA ASP A 176 22.81 -19.40 -33.13
C ASP A 176 22.34 -18.96 -34.53
N TYR A 177 21.78 -17.76 -34.60
CA TYR A 177 21.61 -17.03 -35.86
C TYR A 177 22.55 -15.83 -35.83
N ASP A 178 23.69 -15.99 -36.49
CA ASP A 178 24.55 -14.88 -36.91
C ASP A 178 24.57 -14.83 -38.45
N LYS A 179 24.24 -13.63 -38.97
CA LYS A 179 24.12 -13.14 -40.37
C LYS A 179 22.79 -13.23 -41.09
#